data_AF-A0A843T709-F1
#
_entry.id   AF-A0A843T709-F1
#
_cell.length_a   1.000
_cell.length_b   1.000
_cell.length_c   1.000
_cell.angle_alpha   90.00
_cell.angle_beta   90.00
_cell.angle_gamma   90.00
#
_symmetry.space_group_name_H-M   'P 1'
#
loop_
_entity.id
_entity.type
_entity.pdbx_description
1 polymer ?
#
loop_
_entity_poly.entity_id
_entity_poly.type
_entity_poly.pdbx_seq_one_letter_code
_entity_poly.pdbx_strand_id
1 'polypeptide(L)'
;MATRHPIRCIALAASSSLLFACEAERAPSPSLADASTCGIVESALSLPSGVDEASGVVMSRTTPGTLWIHNDSGNEPVLLAVDAAGRELGSVAVTNAENDDWEDIASGSCPAGECLYIADSGDNGADRSRIHLYRVPEPHPEDAATSPAERFDMVYPGGPRDAEALFLLPDERIFLVTKGSRTQIEVYAYPGPLRPGETVELQRVRALSTGPVPVMDLVTGAGANPAGSWVAIRTYTGVLLYRAEELLGTGGHSPIHAEIGSIGETQGEGVALGDNGTLVLVGEGGGGGFPGTLAILRCDLDTRTGSTPTGGSALQGSP
;
A
#
# COMPACT_ATOMS: atom_id res chain seq x y z
N MET A 1 20.94 -25.21 -32.92
CA MET A 1 20.69 -25.06 -34.37
C MET A 1 20.40 -23.60 -34.64
N ALA A 2 21.35 -22.86 -35.21
CA ALA A 2 21.23 -21.43 -35.49
C ALA A 2 20.77 -21.20 -36.94
N THR A 3 19.62 -20.55 -37.12
CA THR A 3 19.10 -20.10 -38.42
C THR A 3 19.90 -18.90 -38.93
N ARG A 4 20.62 -19.09 -40.04
CA ARG A 4 21.33 -18.02 -40.76
C ARG A 4 20.33 -17.15 -41.53
N HIS A 5 20.44 -15.82 -41.41
CA HIS A 5 19.73 -14.86 -42.26
C HIS A 5 20.67 -14.31 -43.34
N PRO A 6 20.18 -14.02 -44.57
CA PRO A 6 21.03 -13.62 -45.69
C PRO A 6 21.37 -12.12 -45.62
N ILE A 7 22.64 -11.80 -45.87
CA ILE A 7 23.14 -10.43 -46.08
C ILE A 7 22.91 -10.08 -47.55
N ARG A 8 22.22 -8.96 -47.83
CA ARG A 8 22.10 -8.38 -49.18
C ARG A 8 23.03 -7.16 -49.30
N CYS A 9 24.03 -7.25 -50.19
CA CYS A 9 24.84 -6.11 -50.60
C CYS A 9 24.40 -5.67 -52.00
N ILE A 10 24.15 -4.37 -52.19
CA ILE A 10 23.90 -3.77 -53.51
C ILE A 10 25.18 -3.04 -53.93
N ALA A 11 25.72 -3.36 -55.10
CA ALA A 11 26.84 -2.65 -55.70
C ALA A 11 26.32 -1.61 -56.70
N LEU A 12 26.62 -0.34 -56.47
CA LEU A 12 26.43 0.73 -57.45
C LEU A 12 27.81 1.15 -57.97
N ALA A 13 28.01 1.02 -59.28
CA ALA A 13 29.28 1.32 -59.95
C ALA A 13 29.33 2.78 -60.42
N ALA A 14 30.19 3.58 -59.79
CA ALA A 14 30.86 4.71 -60.42
C ALA A 14 32.15 5.04 -59.64
N SER A 15 33.28 4.90 -60.35
CA SER A 15 34.53 5.67 -60.23
C SER A 15 35.12 5.97 -58.84
N SER A 16 36.20 5.25 -58.54
CA SER A 16 37.29 5.57 -57.61
C SER A 16 36.93 5.82 -56.14
N SER A 17 37.33 4.86 -55.30
CA SER A 17 37.24 4.82 -53.82
C SER A 17 35.88 4.39 -53.26
N LEU A 18 35.60 3.08 -53.35
CA LEU A 18 34.49 2.42 -52.65
C LEU A 18 34.79 2.36 -51.14
N LEU A 19 34.27 3.33 -50.39
CA LEU A 19 34.06 3.20 -48.94
C LEU A 19 32.83 2.31 -48.72
N PHE A 20 33.01 1.15 -48.08
CA PHE A 20 31.89 0.34 -47.60
C PHE A 20 31.30 1.02 -46.36
N ALA A 21 30.24 1.81 -46.53
CA ALA A 21 29.36 2.17 -45.43
C ALA A 21 28.41 1.00 -45.18
N CYS A 22 28.63 0.25 -44.09
CA CYS A 22 27.59 -0.63 -43.54
C CYS A 22 26.64 0.24 -42.73
N GLU A 23 25.50 0.62 -43.31
CA GLU A 23 24.36 1.01 -42.49
C GLU A 23 23.80 -0.26 -41.85
N ALA A 24 24.10 -0.43 -40.56
CA ALA A 24 23.36 -1.37 -39.74
C ALA A 24 21.92 -0.85 -39.66
N GLU A 25 20.96 -1.62 -40.18
CA GLU A 25 19.55 -1.40 -39.87
C GLU A 25 19.41 -1.44 -38.35
N ARG A 26 19.26 -0.26 -37.74
CA ARG A 26 18.99 -0.14 -36.32
C ARG A 26 17.61 -0.75 -36.11
N ALA A 27 17.58 -1.97 -35.57
CA ALA A 27 16.34 -2.58 -35.12
C ALA A 27 15.59 -1.55 -34.26
N PRO A 28 14.28 -1.36 -34.46
CA PRO A 28 13.51 -0.48 -33.61
C PRO A 28 13.78 -0.92 -32.18
N SER A 29 14.36 -0.02 -31.39
CA SER A 29 14.48 -0.23 -29.96
C SER A 29 13.05 -0.50 -29.48
N PRO A 30 12.79 -1.58 -28.71
CA PRO A 30 11.47 -1.73 -28.11
C PRO A 30 11.24 -0.44 -27.32
N SER A 31 10.27 0.34 -27.77
CA SER A 31 9.68 1.36 -26.95
C SER A 31 9.24 0.62 -25.69
N LEU A 32 9.88 0.93 -24.57
CA LEU A 32 9.32 0.66 -23.24
C LEU A 32 8.07 1.53 -23.15
N ALA A 33 7.02 1.13 -23.86
CA ALA A 33 5.68 1.57 -23.54
C ALA A 33 5.47 1.06 -22.11
N ASP A 34 5.31 1.99 -21.17
CA ASP A 34 5.02 1.73 -19.76
C ASP A 34 3.88 0.73 -19.68
N ALA A 35 4.22 -0.56 -19.54
CA ALA A 35 3.27 -1.55 -19.13
C ALA A 35 2.91 -1.17 -17.69
N SER A 36 1.66 -0.80 -17.46
CA SER A 36 1.16 -0.49 -16.13
C SER A 36 1.60 -1.61 -15.19
N THR A 37 2.39 -1.28 -14.17
CA THR A 37 2.95 -2.27 -13.23
C THR A 37 1.85 -3.04 -12.51
N CYS A 38 0.64 -2.48 -12.46
CA CYS A 38 -0.55 -3.09 -11.90
C CYS A 38 -1.64 -3.26 -12.96
N GLY A 39 -2.32 -4.41 -12.94
CA GLY A 39 -3.52 -4.68 -13.73
C GLY A 39 -4.74 -4.90 -12.83
N ILE A 40 -5.89 -4.39 -13.26
CA ILE A 40 -7.17 -4.59 -12.55
C ILE A 40 -7.63 -6.04 -12.72
N VAL A 41 -7.97 -6.69 -11.62
CA VAL A 41 -8.54 -8.04 -11.57
C VAL A 41 -10.05 -7.95 -11.36
N GLU A 42 -10.48 -7.17 -10.37
CA GLU A 42 -11.87 -6.86 -10.05
C GLU A 42 -12.01 -5.36 -9.79
N SER A 43 -13.11 -4.74 -10.20
CA SER A 43 -13.35 -3.29 -10.05
C SER A 43 -14.75 -2.99 -9.53
N ALA A 44 -14.85 -2.08 -8.56
CA ALA A 44 -16.09 -1.52 -8.04
C ALA A 44 -17.14 -2.57 -7.62
N LEU A 45 -16.70 -3.63 -6.94
CA LEU A 45 -17.62 -4.55 -6.27
C LEU A 45 -18.29 -3.79 -5.12
N SER A 46 -19.61 -3.92 -4.98
CA SER A 46 -20.32 -3.31 -3.85
C SER A 46 -20.03 -4.08 -2.57
N LEU A 47 -19.65 -3.35 -1.52
CA LEU A 47 -19.58 -3.89 -0.17
C LEU A 47 -21.00 -4.10 0.41
N PRO A 48 -21.12 -4.88 1.49
CA PRO A 48 -22.40 -5.12 2.14
C PRO A 48 -23.05 -3.82 2.64
N SER A 49 -24.38 -3.84 2.80
CA SER A 49 -25.11 -2.71 3.37
C SER A 49 -24.62 -2.41 4.78
N GLY A 50 -24.42 -1.14 5.11
CA GLY A 50 -23.84 -0.71 6.40
C GLY A 50 -22.33 -0.50 6.35
N VAL A 51 -21.70 -0.67 5.18
CA VAL A 51 -20.32 -0.28 4.91
C VAL A 51 -20.31 0.84 3.87
N ASP A 52 -20.86 1.99 4.22
CA ASP A 52 -20.95 3.17 3.35
C ASP A 52 -19.75 4.10 3.48
N GLU A 53 -19.02 4.03 4.59
CA GLU A 53 -17.84 4.85 4.93
C GLU A 53 -16.59 3.98 5.10
N ALA A 54 -16.35 3.03 4.17
CA ALA A 54 -15.23 2.09 4.25
C ALA A 54 -13.88 2.84 4.30
N SER A 55 -13.17 2.76 5.43
CA SER A 55 -11.95 3.52 5.65
C SER A 55 -10.70 2.64 5.53
N GLY A 56 -10.48 1.67 6.43
CA GLY A 56 -9.35 0.73 6.34
C GLY A 56 -9.67 -0.64 5.75
N VAL A 57 -8.67 -1.31 5.16
CA VAL A 57 -8.77 -2.72 4.74
C VAL A 57 -7.47 -3.50 4.95
N VAL A 58 -7.57 -4.74 5.40
CA VAL A 58 -6.43 -5.66 5.46
C VAL A 58 -6.79 -7.10 5.10
N MET A 59 -5.84 -7.83 4.51
CA MET A 59 -5.96 -9.27 4.29
C MET A 59 -5.74 -10.04 5.60
N SER A 60 -6.64 -10.97 5.87
CA SER A 60 -6.55 -11.86 7.02
C SER A 60 -5.30 -12.74 6.97
N ARG A 61 -4.63 -12.92 8.12
CA ARG A 61 -3.45 -13.79 8.24
C ARG A 61 -3.80 -15.17 8.78
N THR A 62 -4.96 -15.31 9.43
CA THR A 62 -5.44 -16.57 10.03
C THR A 62 -6.56 -17.25 9.25
N THR A 63 -7.32 -16.50 8.43
CA THR A 63 -8.47 -17.00 7.67
C THR A 63 -8.31 -16.69 6.17
N PRO A 64 -7.69 -17.58 5.38
CA PRO A 64 -7.38 -17.33 3.97
C PRO A 64 -8.61 -16.91 3.14
N GLY A 65 -8.45 -15.87 2.32
CA GLY A 65 -9.51 -15.34 1.47
C GLY A 65 -10.45 -14.36 2.16
N THR A 66 -10.21 -14.05 3.44
CA THR A 66 -10.95 -13.03 4.19
C THR A 66 -10.22 -11.68 4.14
N LEU A 67 -11.01 -10.62 4.01
CA LEU A 67 -10.61 -9.22 4.16
C LEU A 67 -11.32 -8.65 5.39
N TRP A 68 -10.59 -7.92 6.21
CA TRP A 68 -11.13 -7.14 7.32
C TRP A 68 -11.25 -5.68 6.91
N ILE A 69 -12.41 -5.09 7.16
CA ILE A 69 -12.75 -3.70 6.83
C ILE A 69 -13.36 -3.05 8.08
N HIS A 70 -13.19 -1.74 8.24
CA HIS A 70 -13.98 -0.94 9.18
C HIS A 70 -14.53 0.31 8.49
N ASN A 71 -15.61 0.87 9.05
CA ASN A 71 -16.07 2.20 8.68
C ASN A 71 -15.24 3.28 9.38
N ASP A 72 -15.32 4.49 8.85
CA ASP A 72 -14.73 5.72 9.37
C ASP A 72 -15.38 6.18 10.71
N SER A 73 -15.01 7.39 11.14
CA SER A 73 -15.38 8.09 12.37
C SER A 73 -16.81 7.94 12.87
N GLY A 74 -16.98 7.85 14.19
CA GLY A 74 -18.28 7.89 14.87
C GLY A 74 -19.19 6.67 14.67
N ASN A 75 -18.74 5.68 13.90
CA ASN A 75 -19.40 4.39 13.75
C ASN A 75 -19.18 3.48 14.98
N GLU A 76 -19.90 2.36 15.05
CA GLU A 76 -19.64 1.35 16.08
C GLU A 76 -18.23 0.73 15.88
N PRO A 77 -17.49 0.38 16.96
CA PRO A 77 -16.16 -0.20 16.88
C PRO A 77 -16.23 -1.66 16.42
N VAL A 78 -16.47 -1.88 15.14
CA VAL A 78 -16.76 -3.18 14.52
C VAL A 78 -15.84 -3.43 13.34
N LEU A 79 -15.37 -4.67 13.22
CA LEU A 79 -14.68 -5.18 12.05
C LEU A 79 -15.64 -6.01 11.21
N LEU A 80 -15.75 -5.69 9.92
CA LEU A 80 -16.48 -6.51 8.96
C LEU A 80 -15.52 -7.44 8.22
N ALA A 81 -15.82 -8.73 8.22
CA ALA A 81 -15.17 -9.70 7.36
C ALA A 81 -15.93 -9.81 6.03
N VAL A 82 -15.21 -9.68 4.91
CA VAL A 82 -15.75 -9.95 3.57
C VAL A 82 -14.82 -10.87 2.79
N ASP A 83 -15.35 -11.55 1.77
CA ASP A 83 -14.52 -12.26 0.80
C ASP A 83 -14.05 -11.35 -0.35
N ALA A 84 -13.22 -11.90 -1.24
CA ALA A 84 -12.72 -11.19 -2.42
C ALA A 84 -13.81 -10.77 -3.44
N ALA A 85 -15.04 -11.25 -3.28
CA ALA A 85 -16.20 -10.82 -4.08
C ALA A 85 -17.03 -9.74 -3.36
N GLY A 86 -16.58 -9.22 -2.21
CA GLY A 86 -17.29 -8.23 -1.41
C GLY A 86 -18.46 -8.80 -0.60
N ARG A 87 -18.58 -10.13 -0.48
CA ARG A 87 -19.67 -10.76 0.27
C ARG A 87 -19.33 -10.82 1.75
N GLU A 88 -20.29 -10.46 2.60
CA GLU A 88 -20.17 -10.55 4.05
C GLU A 88 -19.92 -11.99 4.51
N LEU A 89 -18.90 -12.15 5.36
CA LEU A 89 -18.57 -13.37 6.07
C LEU A 89 -18.91 -13.28 7.56
N GLY A 90 -18.91 -12.07 8.12
CA GLY A 90 -19.33 -11.81 9.48
C GLY A 90 -18.96 -10.41 9.97
N SER A 91 -19.44 -10.07 11.16
CA SER A 91 -19.27 -8.76 11.79
C SER A 91 -18.87 -8.96 13.25
N VAL A 92 -17.71 -8.43 13.63
CA VAL A 92 -17.06 -8.72 14.91
C VAL A 92 -16.86 -7.42 15.69
N ALA A 93 -17.47 -7.31 16.87
CA ALA A 93 -17.28 -6.16 17.74
C ALA A 93 -15.85 -6.13 18.33
N VAL A 94 -15.19 -4.98 18.32
CA VAL A 94 -13.89 -4.79 18.95
C VAL A 94 -14.09 -4.45 20.42
N THR A 95 -13.91 -5.45 21.27
CA THR A 95 -14.08 -5.29 22.72
C THR A 95 -13.06 -4.29 23.27
N ASN A 96 -13.47 -3.39 24.17
CA ASN A 96 -12.59 -2.40 24.81
C ASN A 96 -11.94 -1.40 23.83
N ALA A 97 -12.66 -1.05 22.76
CA ALA A 97 -12.28 0.01 21.84
C ALA A 97 -13.46 0.96 21.59
N GLU A 98 -13.14 2.18 21.20
CA GLU A 98 -14.07 3.21 20.75
C GLU A 98 -13.58 3.66 19.37
N ASN A 99 -14.50 3.93 18.45
CA ASN A 99 -14.22 4.53 17.15
C ASN A 99 -14.51 6.02 17.22
N ASP A 100 -13.55 6.79 17.75
CA ASP A 100 -13.61 8.24 17.70
C ASP A 100 -13.36 8.73 16.26
N ASP A 101 -12.27 8.27 15.64
CA ASP A 101 -11.85 8.62 14.27
C ASP A 101 -10.93 7.50 13.71
N TRP A 102 -11.48 6.30 13.46
CA TRP A 102 -10.74 5.16 12.89
C TRP A 102 -10.46 5.35 11.41
N GLU A 103 -9.18 5.38 11.05
CA GLU A 103 -8.73 5.72 9.69
C GLU A 103 -8.13 4.55 8.94
N ASP A 104 -7.43 3.64 9.62
CA ASP A 104 -6.75 2.55 8.90
C ASP A 104 -6.47 1.33 9.78
N ILE A 105 -6.25 0.19 9.13
CA ILE A 105 -6.04 -1.11 9.76
C ILE A 105 -4.87 -1.86 9.12
N ALA A 106 -4.02 -2.43 9.96
CA ALA A 106 -2.91 -3.29 9.55
C ALA A 106 -2.98 -4.66 10.23
N SER A 107 -2.33 -5.66 9.64
CA SER A 107 -2.21 -7.01 10.21
C SER A 107 -0.75 -7.38 10.38
N GLY A 108 -0.47 -8.15 11.42
CA GLY A 108 0.90 -8.30 11.88
C GLY A 108 1.05 -9.38 12.94
N SER A 109 2.26 -9.92 13.03
CA SER A 109 2.56 -10.81 14.14
C SER A 109 2.74 -10.00 15.42
N CYS A 110 2.28 -10.54 16.52
CA CYS A 110 2.27 -9.94 17.86
C CYS A 110 2.56 -11.03 18.91
N PRO A 111 2.75 -10.68 20.20
CA PRO A 111 2.94 -11.69 21.25
C PRO A 111 1.80 -12.72 21.37
N ALA A 112 0.59 -12.40 20.89
CA ALA A 112 -0.57 -13.29 20.88
C ALA A 112 -0.72 -14.14 19.60
N GLY A 113 0.23 -14.07 18.66
CA GLY A 113 0.17 -14.77 17.37
C GLY A 113 0.01 -13.77 16.22
N GLU A 114 -1.10 -13.83 15.51
CA GLU A 114 -1.46 -12.84 14.50
C GLU A 114 -2.47 -11.86 15.09
N CYS A 115 -2.25 -10.57 14.86
CA CYS A 115 -3.05 -9.48 15.38
C CYS A 115 -3.48 -8.52 14.27
N LEU A 116 -4.57 -7.81 14.55
CA LEU A 116 -5.00 -6.61 13.84
C LEU A 116 -4.65 -5.38 14.66
N TYR A 117 -4.24 -4.32 13.97
CA TYR A 117 -3.87 -3.02 14.51
C TYR A 117 -4.76 -1.97 13.88
N ILE A 118 -5.52 -1.24 14.69
CA ILE A 118 -6.52 -0.28 14.21
C ILE A 118 -6.09 1.11 14.67
N ALA A 119 -5.93 2.03 13.73
CA ALA A 119 -5.51 3.40 14.00
C ALA A 119 -6.74 4.31 14.16
N ASP A 120 -6.93 4.79 15.38
CA ASP A 120 -7.84 5.88 15.71
C ASP A 120 -7.01 7.17 15.71
N SER A 121 -6.77 7.69 14.51
CA SER A 121 -5.75 8.70 14.23
C SER A 121 -6.21 9.89 13.40
N GLY A 122 -7.46 9.89 12.95
CA GLY A 122 -8.07 11.02 12.29
C GLY A 122 -8.08 12.24 13.20
N ASP A 123 -7.76 13.41 12.64
CA ASP A 123 -7.76 14.69 13.34
C ASP A 123 -7.83 15.84 12.34
N ASN A 124 -8.88 15.85 11.51
CA ASN A 124 -9.11 16.88 10.48
C ASN A 124 -9.03 18.32 11.05
N GLY A 125 -9.35 18.49 12.34
CA GLY A 125 -9.29 19.73 13.11
C GLY A 125 -7.90 20.11 13.64
N ALA A 126 -6.98 19.14 13.75
CA ALA A 126 -5.71 19.22 14.45
C ALA A 126 -5.86 19.63 15.92
N ASP A 127 -6.88 19.11 16.61
CA ASP A 127 -7.23 19.45 17.99
C ASP A 127 -7.22 18.26 18.96
N ARG A 128 -6.99 17.02 18.48
CA ARG A 128 -6.87 15.85 19.35
C ARG A 128 -5.57 15.87 20.13
N SER A 129 -5.69 15.90 21.46
CA SER A 129 -4.53 15.88 22.37
C SER A 129 -3.73 14.58 22.35
N ARG A 130 -4.32 13.50 21.82
CA ARG A 130 -3.74 12.16 21.65
C ARG A 130 -4.56 11.39 20.63
N ILE A 131 -3.90 10.44 19.99
CA ILE A 131 -4.50 9.44 19.10
C ILE A 131 -4.25 8.04 19.67
N HIS A 132 -4.95 7.03 19.15
CA HIS A 132 -4.90 5.67 19.69
C HIS A 132 -4.53 4.65 18.62
N LEU A 133 -3.74 3.67 19.02
CA LEU A 133 -3.61 2.41 18.30
C LEU A 133 -4.25 1.32 19.14
N TYR A 134 -5.18 0.58 18.56
CA TYR A 134 -5.73 -0.63 19.17
C TYR A 134 -5.02 -1.86 18.60
N ARG A 135 -4.70 -2.85 19.44
CA ARG A 135 -4.20 -4.17 19.04
C ARG A 135 -5.12 -5.26 19.57
N VAL A 136 -5.57 -6.15 18.69
CA VAL A 136 -6.35 -7.34 19.04
C VAL A 136 -5.74 -8.57 18.39
N PRO A 137 -5.73 -9.75 19.06
CA PRO A 137 -5.55 -11.01 18.36
C PRO A 137 -6.58 -11.09 17.22
N GLU A 138 -6.15 -11.52 16.05
CA GLU A 138 -7.04 -11.60 14.89
C GLU A 138 -8.21 -12.56 15.20
N PRO A 139 -9.47 -12.09 15.15
CA PRO A 139 -10.63 -12.91 15.44
C PRO A 139 -10.93 -13.87 14.28
N HIS A 140 -11.81 -14.84 14.50
CA HIS A 140 -12.45 -15.56 13.41
C HIS A 140 -13.66 -14.75 12.89
N PRO A 141 -13.98 -14.78 11.58
CA PRO A 141 -15.16 -14.07 11.03
C PRO A 141 -16.51 -14.41 11.70
N GLU A 142 -16.63 -15.61 12.25
CA GLU A 142 -17.85 -16.07 12.93
C GLU A 142 -17.91 -15.67 14.43
N ASP A 143 -16.86 -15.03 14.97
CA ASP A 143 -16.87 -14.55 16.34
C ASP A 143 -17.81 -13.35 16.50
N ALA A 144 -18.51 -13.27 17.62
CA ALA A 144 -19.35 -12.10 17.91
C ALA A 144 -18.53 -10.87 18.32
N ALA A 145 -17.38 -11.08 18.96
CA ALA A 145 -16.51 -10.03 19.44
C ALA A 145 -15.05 -10.52 19.59
N THR A 146 -14.11 -9.59 19.50
CA THR A 146 -12.69 -9.84 19.75
C THR A 146 -12.43 -10.09 21.23
N SER A 147 -11.25 -10.64 21.55
CA SER A 147 -10.65 -10.42 22.88
C SER A 147 -10.51 -8.92 23.16
N PRO A 148 -10.48 -8.48 24.45
CA PRO A 148 -10.31 -7.06 24.78
C PRO A 148 -9.08 -6.46 24.09
N ALA A 149 -9.28 -5.36 23.36
CA ALA A 149 -8.22 -4.63 22.70
C ALA A 149 -7.26 -4.02 23.71
N GLU A 150 -5.97 -4.14 23.40
CA GLU A 150 -4.94 -3.32 24.02
C GLU A 150 -4.93 -1.96 23.33
N ARG A 151 -4.84 -0.90 24.12
CA ARG A 151 -4.79 0.48 23.63
C ARG A 151 -3.43 1.10 23.92
N PHE A 152 -2.88 1.75 22.90
CA PHE A 152 -1.63 2.50 22.97
C PHE A 152 -1.90 3.96 22.65
N ASP A 153 -1.69 4.82 23.63
CA ASP A 153 -1.87 6.26 23.45
C ASP A 153 -0.62 6.85 22.80
N MET A 154 -0.82 7.64 21.74
CA MET A 154 0.27 8.26 20.99
C MET A 154 0.06 9.77 20.86
N VAL A 155 1.16 10.50 20.78
CA VAL A 155 1.18 11.94 20.45
C VAL A 155 2.23 12.22 19.39
N TYR A 156 1.98 13.22 18.57
CA TYR A 156 2.95 13.69 17.58
C TYR A 156 3.92 14.70 18.18
N PRO A 157 5.19 14.67 17.78
CA PRO A 157 6.14 15.71 18.15
C PRO A 157 5.74 17.02 17.48
N GLY A 158 5.66 18.08 18.28
CA GLY A 158 5.25 19.40 17.80
C GLY A 158 3.74 19.56 17.61
N GLY A 159 2.92 18.77 18.30
CA GLY A 159 1.47 18.95 18.39
C GLY A 159 0.67 18.11 17.39
N PRO A 160 -0.67 18.22 17.42
CA PRO A 160 -1.57 17.30 16.70
C PRO A 160 -1.32 17.24 15.19
N ARG A 161 -1.64 16.09 14.60
CA ARG A 161 -1.57 15.81 13.15
C ARG A 161 -2.73 14.92 12.77
N ASP A 162 -3.19 15.14 11.55
CA ASP A 162 -4.21 14.37 10.87
C ASP A 162 -3.55 13.22 10.10
N ALA A 163 -3.72 11.98 10.56
CA ALA A 163 -3.11 10.80 9.94
C ALA A 163 -4.13 9.73 9.59
N GLU A 164 -4.07 9.32 8.34
CA GLU A 164 -5.13 8.56 7.65
C GLU A 164 -4.62 7.20 7.18
N ALA A 165 -3.38 6.86 7.58
CA ALA A 165 -2.66 5.75 6.99
C ALA A 165 -1.78 5.08 8.04
N LEU A 166 -1.90 3.76 8.13
CA LEU A 166 -1.17 2.89 9.03
C LEU A 166 -0.48 1.79 8.20
N PHE A 167 0.81 1.55 8.44
CA PHE A 167 1.42 0.32 7.97
C PHE A 167 2.33 -0.31 9.01
N LEU A 168 2.41 -1.63 8.95
CA LEU A 168 3.19 -2.44 9.87
C LEU A 168 4.25 -3.22 9.10
N LEU A 169 5.50 -3.12 9.53
CA LEU A 169 6.58 -3.98 9.05
C LEU A 169 6.84 -5.12 10.07
N PRO A 170 7.57 -6.19 9.67
CA PRO A 170 7.95 -7.27 10.57
C PRO A 170 8.56 -6.76 11.88
N ASP A 171 8.44 -7.59 12.92
CA ASP A 171 8.84 -7.30 14.30
C ASP A 171 8.06 -6.14 14.95
N GLU A 172 6.77 -6.00 14.61
CA GLU A 172 5.83 -5.02 15.18
C GLU A 172 6.31 -3.56 15.02
N ARG A 173 6.90 -3.24 13.86
CA ARG A 173 7.32 -1.87 13.54
C ARG A 173 6.17 -1.09 12.91
N ILE A 174 5.65 -0.13 13.66
CA ILE A 174 4.44 0.63 13.34
C ILE A 174 4.78 1.99 12.78
N PHE A 175 4.11 2.36 11.70
CA PHE A 175 4.25 3.64 11.04
C PHE A 175 2.90 4.26 10.71
N LEU A 176 2.81 5.57 10.90
CA LEU A 176 1.66 6.38 10.51
C LEU A 176 2.06 7.39 9.44
N VAL A 177 1.15 7.71 8.53
CA VAL A 177 1.36 8.71 7.47
C VAL A 177 0.27 9.77 7.52
N THR A 178 0.67 11.05 7.50
CA THR A 178 -0.29 12.17 7.56
C THR A 178 -0.99 12.43 6.24
N LYS A 179 -2.25 12.91 6.30
CA LYS A 179 -3.12 13.20 5.14
C LYS A 179 -2.49 14.13 4.12
N GLY A 180 -1.79 15.16 4.60
CA GLY A 180 -1.18 16.19 3.76
C GLY A 180 -2.10 17.36 3.40
N SER A 181 -3.24 17.52 4.08
CA SER A 181 -4.26 18.55 3.80
C SER A 181 -3.85 19.95 4.28
N ARG A 182 -3.24 20.03 5.46
CA ARG A 182 -2.84 21.30 6.12
C ARG A 182 -1.33 21.48 6.22
N THR A 183 -0.59 20.38 6.25
CA THR A 183 0.87 20.34 6.33
C THR A 183 1.42 19.41 5.26
N GLN A 184 2.74 19.28 5.18
CA GLN A 184 3.34 18.23 4.36
C GLN A 184 2.92 16.83 4.81
N ILE A 185 3.01 15.88 3.89
CA ILE A 185 2.87 14.45 4.19
C ILE A 185 4.12 14.03 4.97
N GLU A 186 3.93 13.44 6.14
CA GLU A 186 4.97 13.03 7.06
C GLU A 186 4.77 11.58 7.47
N VAL A 187 5.88 10.83 7.55
CA VAL A 187 5.92 9.47 8.09
C VAL A 187 6.41 9.55 9.52
N TYR A 188 5.65 8.94 10.42
CA TYR A 188 5.98 8.80 11.83
C TYR A 188 6.12 7.33 12.20
N ALA A 189 6.99 7.02 13.16
CA ALA A 189 7.19 5.69 13.70
C ALA A 189 6.85 5.66 15.19
N TYR A 190 6.22 4.58 15.64
CA TYR A 190 6.14 4.31 17.07
C TYR A 190 7.50 3.82 17.58
N PRO A 191 8.11 4.45 18.60
CA PRO A 191 9.34 3.95 19.19
C PRO A 191 9.07 2.70 20.03
N GLY A 192 9.31 1.54 19.42
CA GLY A 192 9.07 0.23 20.03
C GLY A 192 9.95 -0.03 21.27
N PRO A 193 9.57 -1.04 22.10
CA PRO A 193 8.37 -1.87 21.97
C PRO A 193 7.08 -1.10 22.34
N LEU A 194 5.93 -1.64 21.93
CA LEU A 194 4.60 -1.14 22.32
C LEU A 194 4.43 -1.17 23.85
N ARG A 195 3.96 -0.06 24.42
CA ARG A 195 3.84 0.15 25.88
C ARG A 195 2.41 0.53 26.25
N PRO A 196 1.56 -0.44 26.64
CA PRO A 196 0.17 -0.16 26.97
C PRO A 196 0.09 0.63 28.29
N GLY A 197 -0.82 1.59 28.36
CA GLY A 197 -0.99 2.48 29.52
C GLY A 197 0.03 3.62 29.64
N GLU A 198 0.98 3.74 28.69
CA GLU A 198 1.84 4.91 28.53
C GLU A 198 1.36 5.76 27.33
N THR A 199 1.50 7.08 27.45
CA THR A 199 1.43 7.97 26.29
C THR A 199 2.81 8.09 25.67
N VAL A 200 2.94 7.70 24.41
CA VAL A 200 4.22 7.67 23.68
C VAL A 200 4.28 8.73 22.60
N GLU A 201 5.35 9.53 22.62
CA GLU A 201 5.63 10.46 21.53
C GLU A 201 6.20 9.72 20.32
N LEU A 202 5.59 9.92 19.15
CA LEU A 202 6.02 9.33 17.89
C LEU A 202 7.33 9.95 17.40
N GLN A 203 8.10 9.17 16.64
CA GLN A 203 9.33 9.64 16.02
C GLN A 203 9.05 10.02 14.58
N ARG A 204 9.32 11.28 14.22
CA ARG A 204 9.26 11.71 12.82
C ARG A 204 10.38 11.03 12.02
N VAL A 205 10.01 10.28 10.99
CA VAL A 205 10.95 9.59 10.09
C VAL A 205 11.36 10.54 8.96
N ARG A 206 10.39 11.04 8.19
CA ARG A 206 10.64 11.94 7.05
C ARG A 206 9.39 12.70 6.62
N ALA A 207 9.57 13.66 5.73
CA ALA A 207 8.50 14.16 4.87
C ALA A 207 8.54 13.48 3.50
N LEU A 208 7.36 13.31 2.90
CA LEU A 208 7.16 12.84 1.53
C LEU A 208 6.78 13.98 0.57
N SER A 209 6.35 15.13 1.11
CA SER A 209 6.10 16.36 0.35
C SER A 209 6.79 17.55 1.02
N THR A 210 6.82 18.72 0.37
CA THR A 210 7.42 19.96 0.90
C THR A 210 6.39 20.89 1.56
N GLY A 211 5.12 20.52 1.52
CA GLY A 211 3.98 21.27 2.00
C GLY A 211 2.68 20.53 1.72
N PRO A 212 1.52 21.16 1.96
CA PRO A 212 0.23 20.58 1.64
C PRO A 212 0.14 20.16 0.17
N VAL A 213 -0.58 19.09 -0.10
CA VAL A 213 -0.76 18.55 -1.45
C VAL A 213 -2.16 18.83 -1.98
N PRO A 214 -2.38 18.80 -3.32
CA PRO A 214 -3.72 18.88 -3.89
C PRO A 214 -4.65 17.81 -3.32
N VAL A 215 -5.97 18.08 -3.33
CA VAL A 215 -6.98 17.15 -2.79
C VAL A 215 -6.79 15.74 -3.33
N MET A 216 -6.64 15.56 -4.64
CA MET A 216 -6.50 14.21 -5.25
C MET A 216 -5.25 13.43 -4.78
N ASP A 217 -4.25 14.13 -4.25
CA ASP A 217 -2.98 13.55 -3.78
C ASP A 217 -2.94 13.35 -2.26
N LEU A 218 -4.03 13.66 -1.54
CA LEU A 218 -4.14 13.43 -0.10
C LEU A 218 -4.04 11.94 0.20
N VAL A 219 -3.29 11.60 1.24
CA VAL A 219 -3.13 10.22 1.73
C VAL A 219 -4.38 9.78 2.46
N THR A 220 -4.85 8.57 2.18
CA THR A 220 -6.10 8.01 2.71
C THR A 220 -5.98 6.57 3.22
N GLY A 221 -4.79 5.99 3.13
CA GLY A 221 -4.54 4.64 3.63
C GLY A 221 -3.13 4.16 3.31
N ALA A 222 -2.65 3.15 4.03
CA ALA A 222 -1.41 2.47 3.70
C ALA A 222 -1.46 0.99 4.04
N GLY A 223 -0.56 0.23 3.43
CA GLY A 223 -0.44 -1.20 3.69
C GLY A 223 0.92 -1.72 3.27
N ALA A 224 1.57 -2.48 4.15
CA ALA A 224 2.80 -3.18 3.82
C ALA A 224 2.51 -4.63 3.44
N ASN A 225 3.33 -5.20 2.57
CA ASN A 225 3.26 -6.64 2.33
C ASN A 225 3.78 -7.43 3.56
N PRO A 226 3.33 -8.67 3.79
CA PRO A 226 3.76 -9.46 4.95
C PRO A 226 5.28 -9.64 5.08
N ALA A 227 6.01 -9.73 3.97
CA ALA A 227 7.48 -9.78 3.98
C ALA A 227 8.15 -8.45 4.37
N GLY A 228 7.41 -7.34 4.45
CA GLY A 228 7.89 -6.02 4.84
C GLY A 228 8.84 -5.35 3.85
N SER A 229 8.81 -5.79 2.59
CA SER A 229 9.69 -5.29 1.52
C SER A 229 9.08 -4.15 0.72
N TRP A 230 7.75 -4.06 0.70
CA TRP A 230 6.98 -3.06 -0.03
C TRP A 230 5.92 -2.42 0.86
N VAL A 231 5.67 -1.13 0.61
CA VAL A 231 4.60 -0.34 1.22
C VAL A 231 3.79 0.30 0.11
N ALA A 232 2.49 0.09 0.12
CA ALA A 232 1.51 0.84 -0.64
C ALA A 232 1.04 2.03 0.21
N ILE A 233 1.03 3.23 -0.38
CA ILE A 233 0.37 4.41 0.18
C ILE A 233 -0.72 4.80 -0.80
N ARG A 234 -1.96 4.83 -0.34
CA ARG A 234 -3.11 5.25 -1.13
C ARG A 234 -3.32 6.75 -1.04
N THR A 235 -3.74 7.32 -2.15
CA THR A 235 -4.38 8.63 -2.21
C THR A 235 -5.78 8.49 -2.78
N TYR A 236 -6.58 9.56 -2.77
CA TYR A 236 -7.92 9.53 -3.39
C TYR A 236 -7.94 9.07 -4.85
N THR A 237 -6.83 9.18 -5.60
CA THR A 237 -6.79 8.80 -7.03
C THR A 237 -5.72 7.78 -7.42
N GLY A 238 -4.88 7.35 -6.49
CA GLY A 238 -3.66 6.63 -6.82
C GLY A 238 -3.19 5.68 -5.73
N VAL A 239 -2.29 4.78 -6.10
CA VAL A 239 -1.47 4.04 -5.12
C VAL A 239 0.00 4.21 -5.45
N LEU A 240 0.76 4.65 -4.46
CA LEU A 240 2.21 4.82 -4.51
C LEU A 240 2.88 3.59 -3.86
N LEU A 241 3.60 2.81 -4.66
CA LEU A 241 4.29 1.60 -4.21
C LEU A 241 5.77 1.88 -3.98
N TYR A 242 6.18 1.87 -2.71
CA TYR A 242 7.56 2.09 -2.29
C TYR A 242 8.23 0.78 -1.87
N ARG A 243 9.53 0.64 -2.16
CA ARG A 243 10.36 -0.27 -1.37
C ARG A 243 10.45 0.29 0.05
N ALA A 244 10.23 -0.56 1.05
CA ALA A 244 10.22 -0.12 2.45
C ALA A 244 11.57 0.52 2.87
N GLU A 245 12.69 0.00 2.37
CA GLU A 245 14.03 0.54 2.61
C GLU A 245 14.24 1.94 2.02
N GLU A 246 13.64 2.23 0.85
CA GLU A 246 13.72 3.54 0.21
C GLU A 246 12.80 4.54 0.92
N LEU A 247 11.60 4.11 1.28
CA LEU A 247 10.63 4.92 2.00
C LEU A 247 11.20 5.39 3.34
N LEU A 248 11.77 4.45 4.12
CA LEU A 248 12.26 4.70 5.47
C LEU A 248 13.74 5.13 5.54
N GLY A 249 14.47 5.02 4.44
CA GLY A 249 15.88 5.41 4.35
C GLY A 249 16.09 6.92 4.20
N THR A 250 17.36 7.33 4.31
CA THR A 250 17.77 8.75 4.12
C THR A 250 18.04 9.11 2.66
N GLY A 251 18.00 8.13 1.75
CA GLY A 251 18.23 8.32 0.33
C GLY A 251 17.01 8.92 -0.40
N GLY A 252 17.14 8.99 -1.72
CA GLY A 252 16.00 9.26 -2.59
C GLY A 252 14.96 8.14 -2.50
N HIS A 253 13.70 8.49 -2.69
CA HIS A 253 12.58 7.56 -2.82
C HIS A 253 11.91 7.83 -4.16
N SER A 254 11.51 6.77 -4.86
CA SER A 254 10.78 6.88 -6.12
C SER A 254 9.76 5.75 -6.21
N PRO A 255 8.50 6.03 -5.83
CA PRO A 255 7.46 5.02 -5.86
C PRO A 255 7.16 4.61 -7.30
N ILE A 256 6.63 3.39 -7.47
CA ILE A 256 5.82 3.08 -8.66
C ILE A 256 4.44 3.70 -8.45
N HIS A 257 3.93 4.39 -9.46
CA HIS A 257 2.56 4.88 -9.47
C HIS A 257 1.67 3.82 -10.10
N ALA A 258 0.72 3.30 -9.33
CA ALA A 258 -0.33 2.45 -9.86
C ALA A 258 -1.52 3.35 -10.26
N GLU A 259 -1.79 3.39 -11.56
CA GLU A 259 -2.93 4.10 -12.12
C GLU A 259 -4.23 3.35 -11.81
N ILE A 260 -5.10 3.94 -11.01
CA ILE A 260 -6.37 3.33 -10.59
C ILE A 260 -7.60 4.10 -11.04
N GLY A 261 -7.46 5.19 -11.80
CA GLY A 261 -8.59 6.06 -12.19
C GLY A 261 -9.71 5.38 -13.00
N SER A 262 -9.50 4.14 -13.47
CA SER A 262 -10.51 3.33 -14.17
C SER A 262 -11.26 2.32 -13.29
N ILE A 263 -10.99 2.24 -11.98
CA ILE A 263 -11.67 1.28 -11.09
C ILE A 263 -13.11 1.68 -10.75
N GLY A 264 -13.50 2.93 -11.00
CA GLY A 264 -14.89 3.38 -10.89
C GLY A 264 -15.41 3.60 -9.46
N GLU A 265 -14.52 3.89 -8.51
CA GLU A 265 -14.89 4.25 -7.14
C GLU A 265 -15.27 5.73 -7.01
N THR A 266 -16.08 6.06 -5.99
CA THR A 266 -16.48 7.44 -5.72
C THR A 266 -15.37 8.22 -5.02
N GLN A 267 -14.80 7.64 -3.96
CA GLN A 267 -13.75 8.21 -3.13
C GLN A 267 -12.89 7.07 -2.58
N GLY A 268 -11.57 7.17 -2.76
CA GLY A 268 -10.67 6.09 -2.41
C GLY A 268 -10.02 6.23 -1.03
N GLU A 269 -10.24 5.24 -0.16
CA GLU A 269 -9.73 5.19 1.23
C GLU A 269 -8.59 4.16 1.46
N GLY A 270 -8.89 2.99 2.02
CA GLY A 270 -7.89 2.00 2.46
C GLY A 270 -7.26 1.09 1.40
N VAL A 271 -6.04 0.63 1.68
CA VAL A 271 -5.28 -0.28 0.81
C VAL A 271 -4.61 -1.42 1.59
N ALA A 272 -4.77 -2.66 1.11
CA ALA A 272 -4.00 -3.81 1.57
C ALA A 272 -3.04 -4.31 0.47
N LEU A 273 -1.83 -4.70 0.85
CA LEU A 273 -0.82 -5.25 -0.07
C LEU A 273 -0.39 -6.66 0.34
N GLY A 274 -0.40 -7.59 -0.62
CA GLY A 274 0.04 -8.97 -0.44
C GLY A 274 1.45 -9.21 -0.98
N ASP A 275 2.13 -10.26 -0.51
CA ASP A 275 3.48 -10.61 -0.97
C ASP A 275 3.55 -10.98 -2.46
N ASN A 276 2.45 -11.47 -3.00
CA ASN A 276 2.30 -11.74 -4.41
C ASN A 276 1.98 -10.47 -5.22
N GLY A 277 2.02 -9.27 -4.64
CA GLY A 277 1.65 -8.03 -5.34
C GLY A 277 0.14 -7.87 -5.57
N THR A 278 -0.72 -8.67 -4.93
CA THR A 278 -2.15 -8.36 -4.86
C THR A 278 -2.35 -7.06 -4.07
N LEU A 279 -3.08 -6.11 -4.67
CA LEU A 279 -3.61 -4.94 -4.00
C LEU A 279 -5.11 -5.11 -3.81
N VAL A 280 -5.60 -4.78 -2.63
CA VAL A 280 -7.02 -4.66 -2.32
C VAL A 280 -7.28 -3.21 -1.95
N LEU A 281 -8.28 -2.60 -2.58
CA LEU A 281 -8.66 -1.21 -2.36
C LEU A 281 -10.11 -1.15 -1.91
N VAL A 282 -10.42 -0.31 -0.93
CA VAL A 282 -11.80 -0.02 -0.51
C VAL A 282 -12.14 1.45 -0.68
N GLY A 283 -13.39 1.80 -0.91
CA GLY A 283 -13.77 3.20 -1.06
C GLY A 283 -15.15 3.46 -0.50
N GLU A 284 -15.44 4.72 -0.21
CA GLU A 284 -16.75 5.13 0.28
C GLU A 284 -17.82 5.09 -0.81
N GLY A 285 -19.07 4.97 -0.38
CA GLY A 285 -20.24 5.00 -1.27
C GLY A 285 -20.59 6.39 -1.81
N GLY A 286 -19.99 7.46 -1.28
CA GLY A 286 -20.31 8.84 -1.65
C GLY A 286 -21.52 9.44 -0.91
N GLY A 287 -21.81 8.91 0.28
CA GLY A 287 -22.89 9.36 1.17
C GLY A 287 -24.29 8.87 0.79
N GLY A 288 -25.29 9.22 1.59
CA GLY A 288 -26.69 8.87 1.30
C GLY A 288 -27.04 7.38 1.39
N GLY A 289 -26.19 6.57 2.05
CA GLY A 289 -26.38 5.13 2.22
C GLY A 289 -26.02 4.29 0.99
N PHE A 290 -25.31 4.84 0.01
CA PHE A 290 -24.71 4.03 -1.04
C PHE A 290 -23.61 3.14 -0.44
N PRO A 291 -23.50 1.87 -0.86
CA PRO A 291 -22.48 0.98 -0.34
C PRO A 291 -21.10 1.45 -0.82
N GLY A 292 -20.09 1.24 0.02
CA GLY A 292 -18.70 1.35 -0.35
C GLY A 292 -18.31 0.36 -1.45
N THR A 293 -17.12 0.55 -1.98
CA THR A 293 -16.58 -0.23 -3.09
C THR A 293 -15.40 -1.06 -2.68
N LEU A 294 -15.19 -2.19 -3.35
CA LEU A 294 -14.01 -3.05 -3.26
C LEU A 294 -13.42 -3.24 -4.67
N ALA A 295 -12.11 -3.10 -4.79
CA ALA A 295 -11.37 -3.41 -6.01
C ALA A 295 -10.14 -4.27 -5.70
N ILE A 296 -9.76 -5.12 -6.66
CA ILE A 296 -8.58 -5.98 -6.55
C ILE A 296 -7.71 -5.77 -7.78
N LEU A 297 -6.44 -5.46 -7.55
CA LEU A 297 -5.43 -5.33 -8.59
C LEU A 297 -4.30 -6.33 -8.36
N ARG A 298 -3.54 -6.61 -9.42
CA ARG A 298 -2.32 -7.42 -9.37
C ARG A 298 -1.16 -6.62 -9.93
N CYS A 299 -0.15 -6.40 -9.09
CA CYS A 299 1.07 -5.70 -9.43
C CYS A 299 2.25 -6.66 -9.62
N ASP A 300 3.12 -6.34 -10.56
CA ASP A 300 4.42 -6.99 -10.75
C ASP A 300 5.52 -6.18 -10.04
N LEU A 301 5.77 -6.54 -8.78
CA LEU A 301 6.72 -5.83 -7.91
C LEU A 301 8.19 -6.23 -8.16
N ASP A 302 8.45 -7.30 -8.92
CA ASP A 302 9.80 -7.87 -9.10
C ASP A 302 10.55 -7.27 -10.30
N THR A 303 9.87 -6.56 -11.20
CA THR A 303 10.46 -6.02 -12.45
C THR A 303 11.58 -4.98 -12.27
N ARG A 304 11.83 -4.48 -11.05
CA ARG A 304 12.98 -3.59 -10.75
C ARG A 304 14.23 -4.30 -10.18
N THR A 305 14.25 -5.62 -10.02
CA THR A 305 15.52 -6.32 -9.76
C THR A 305 16.32 -6.43 -11.06
N GLY A 306 17.01 -5.36 -11.44
CA GLY A 306 18.01 -5.39 -12.50
C GLY A 306 19.11 -6.37 -12.10
N SER A 307 19.00 -7.63 -12.52
CA SER A 307 20.11 -8.57 -12.50
C SER A 307 21.18 -8.01 -13.43
N THR A 308 22.26 -7.46 -12.86
CA THR A 308 23.48 -7.26 -13.62
C THR A 308 23.93 -8.65 -14.08
N PRO A 309 24.06 -8.94 -15.39
CA PRO A 309 24.60 -10.22 -15.81
C PRO A 309 26.04 -10.28 -15.30
N THR A 310 26.29 -11.10 -14.28
CA THR A 310 27.65 -11.46 -13.90
C THR A 310 28.25 -12.21 -15.08
N GLY A 311 29.02 -11.49 -15.89
CA GLY A 311 29.83 -12.05 -16.95
C GLY A 311 30.83 -13.03 -16.35
N GLY A 312 30.48 -14.31 -16.34
CA GLY A 312 31.40 -15.39 -16.03
C GLY A 312 32.42 -15.52 -17.15
N SER A 313 33.57 -14.88 -16.98
CA SER A 313 34.78 -15.18 -17.76
C SER A 313 35.31 -16.53 -17.28
N ALA A 314 34.98 -17.60 -18.00
CA ALA A 314 35.67 -18.87 -17.87
C ALA A 314 37.00 -18.79 -18.64
N LEU A 315 38.09 -18.66 -17.89
CA LEU A 315 39.44 -18.92 -18.37
C LEU A 315 39.53 -20.40 -18.80
N GLN A 316 39.61 -20.64 -20.11
CA GLN A 316 40.14 -21.91 -20.63
C GLN A 316 41.65 -21.77 -20.78
N GLY A 317 42.38 -22.46 -19.91
CA GLY A 317 43.78 -22.79 -20.13
C GLY A 317 43.88 -23.93 -21.14
N SER A 318 44.80 -23.79 -22.09
CA SER A 318 45.36 -24.90 -22.86
C SER A 318 46.79 -25.15 -22.38
N PRO A 319 47.29 -26.39 -22.38
CA PRO A 319 48.73 -26.64 -22.50
C PRO A 319 49.24 -26.28 -23.90
#